data_AF-A0A0H5QP75-F1
#
_entry.id   AF-A0A0H5QP75-F1
#
_cell.length_a   1.000
_cell.length_b   1.000
_cell.length_c   1.000
_cell.angle_alpha   90.00
_cell.angle_beta   90.00
_cell.angle_gamma   90.00
#
_symmetry.space_group_name_H-M   'P 1'
#
loop_
_entity.id
_entity.type
_entity.pdbx_description
1 polymer ?
#
loop_
_entity_poly.entity_id
_entity_poly.type
_entity_poly.pdbx_seq_one_letter_code
_entity_poly.pdbx_strand_id
1 'polypeptide(L)'
;QVRSVNLHCNQITRIDGLHGFVALRHLNLSSNHIDRIEGLETLSNLESLNLSSNLLTVVTGLESLIRLEKLLLAYNKIDNIDGLSGDRFQVGCEPCLHTLDLRGNSLANLDHLSVLRWLTALRVLLLRSESHDNPICHLPGYTSRIRSLLPNLANLDNGIAAIVTPRIDNAMQLFRSRPRPHAESAFAALDQALQDARFDSLETKFEQVLNTMQNLASSPGGERDSGQGVRSTGSPSV
;
A
#
# COMPACT_ATOMS: atom_id res chain seq x y z
N GLN A 1 -1.61 -22.07 -4.56
CA GLN A 1 -0.44 -21.47 -3.87
C GLN A 1 -0.94 -20.35 -2.97
N VAL A 2 -0.43 -20.26 -1.75
CA VAL A 2 -0.77 -19.18 -0.80
C VAL A 2 -0.14 -17.87 -1.28
N ARG A 3 -0.92 -16.78 -1.28
CA ARG A 3 -0.48 -15.44 -1.72
C ARG A 3 -0.50 -14.39 -0.60
N SER A 4 -1.27 -14.62 0.45
CA SER A 4 -1.33 -13.73 1.61
C SER A 4 -1.30 -14.55 2.89
N VAL A 5 -0.52 -14.08 3.87
CA VAL A 5 -0.37 -14.68 5.20
C VAL A 5 -0.53 -13.57 6.23
N ASN A 6 -1.45 -13.78 7.17
CA ASN A 6 -1.69 -12.88 8.29
C ASN A 6 -1.34 -13.58 9.61
N LEU A 7 -0.31 -13.06 10.28
CA LEU A 7 0.23 -13.52 11.55
C LEU A 7 0.25 -12.37 12.58
N HIS A 8 -0.65 -11.39 12.40
CA HIS A 8 -0.82 -10.27 13.32
C HIS A 8 -1.20 -10.72 14.74
N CYS A 9 -0.75 -9.96 15.76
CA CYS A 9 -1.10 -10.19 17.18
C CYS A 9 -0.78 -11.61 17.67
N ASN A 10 0.43 -12.07 17.38
CA ASN A 10 0.97 -13.30 17.95
C ASN A 10 2.16 -12.98 18.86
N GLN A 11 2.89 -14.01 19.28
CA GLN A 11 4.10 -13.90 20.09
C GLN A 11 5.33 -14.30 19.28
N ILE A 12 5.32 -14.03 17.97
CA ILE A 12 6.41 -14.42 17.08
C ILE A 12 7.64 -13.59 17.42
N THR A 13 8.75 -14.25 17.73
CA THR A 13 10.03 -13.61 18.01
C THR A 13 11.01 -13.73 16.84
N ARG A 14 10.80 -14.69 15.94
CA ARG A 14 11.64 -14.96 14.77
C ARG A 14 10.79 -15.28 13.56
N ILE A 15 11.21 -14.81 12.40
CA ILE A 15 10.56 -15.11 11.13
C ILE A 15 11.19 -16.39 10.58
N ASP A 16 10.47 -17.50 10.62
CA ASP A 16 10.91 -18.78 10.07
C ASP A 16 9.75 -19.55 9.40
N GLY A 17 10.05 -20.72 8.83
CA GLY A 17 9.02 -21.57 8.23
C GLY A 17 8.39 -21.05 6.93
N LEU A 18 8.84 -19.90 6.40
CA LEU A 18 8.24 -19.28 5.21
C LEU A 18 8.80 -19.77 3.86
N HIS A 19 9.84 -20.62 3.88
CA HIS A 19 10.58 -21.04 2.69
C HIS A 19 9.72 -21.62 1.55
N GLY A 20 8.63 -22.32 1.88
CA GLY A 20 7.71 -22.94 0.91
C GLY A 20 6.73 -21.97 0.24
N PHE A 21 6.58 -20.74 0.73
CA PHE A 21 5.60 -19.77 0.23
C PHE A 21 6.19 -18.83 -0.83
N VAL A 22 6.86 -19.39 -1.83
CA VAL A 22 7.54 -18.62 -2.91
C VAL A 22 6.62 -17.70 -3.72
N ALA A 23 5.30 -17.93 -3.67
CA ALA A 23 4.28 -17.12 -4.35
C ALA A 23 3.59 -16.09 -3.43
N LEU A 24 4.08 -15.94 -2.20
CA LEU A 24 3.57 -14.97 -1.24
C LEU A 24 3.80 -13.55 -1.75
N ARG A 25 2.76 -12.73 -1.66
CA ARG A 25 2.74 -11.32 -2.04
C ARG A 25 2.50 -10.40 -0.85
N HIS A 26 1.72 -10.85 0.13
CA HIS A 26 1.36 -10.05 1.30
C HIS A 26 1.69 -10.82 2.58
N LEU A 27 2.45 -10.19 3.47
CA LEU A 27 2.83 -10.75 4.76
C LEU A 27 2.58 -9.74 5.87
N ASN A 28 1.65 -10.06 6.77
CA ASN A 28 1.38 -9.27 7.96
C ASN A 28 1.95 -9.97 9.20
N LEU A 29 3.00 -9.39 9.76
CA LEU A 29 3.69 -9.80 10.99
C LEU A 29 3.58 -8.72 12.09
N SER A 30 2.64 -7.79 11.96
CA SER A 30 2.51 -6.68 12.91
C SER A 30 2.06 -7.13 14.30
N SER A 31 2.42 -6.36 15.33
CA SER A 31 2.07 -6.67 16.73
C SER A 31 2.60 -8.03 17.17
N ASN A 32 3.92 -8.21 17.03
CA ASN A 32 4.67 -9.39 17.46
C ASN A 32 5.88 -8.94 18.30
N HIS A 33 6.85 -9.83 18.51
CA HIS A 33 8.07 -9.57 19.29
C HIS A 33 9.33 -9.76 18.45
N ILE A 34 9.25 -9.46 17.15
CA ILE A 34 10.35 -9.64 16.20
C ILE A 34 11.37 -8.52 16.40
N ASP A 35 12.63 -8.87 16.62
CA ASP A 35 13.73 -7.92 16.80
C ASP A 35 14.68 -7.86 15.60
N ARG A 36 14.56 -8.81 14.66
CA ARG A 36 15.35 -8.88 13.42
C ARG A 36 14.50 -9.33 12.24
N ILE A 37 14.77 -8.71 11.09
CA ILE A 37 14.23 -9.16 9.80
C ILE A 37 15.20 -10.21 9.24
N GLU A 38 14.73 -11.45 9.15
CA GLU A 38 15.46 -12.63 8.65
C GLU A 38 14.43 -13.63 8.07
N GLY A 39 14.86 -14.70 7.41
CA GLY A 39 13.95 -15.78 6.98
C GLY A 39 13.00 -15.42 5.83
N LEU A 40 13.27 -14.31 5.13
CA LEU A 40 12.49 -13.81 3.98
C LEU A 40 13.19 -14.06 2.63
N GLU A 41 14.27 -14.85 2.62
CA GLU A 41 15.20 -14.99 1.48
C GLU A 41 14.53 -15.61 0.25
N THR A 42 13.49 -16.42 0.43
CA THR A 42 12.76 -17.07 -0.67
C THR A 42 11.58 -16.24 -1.21
N LEU A 43 11.22 -15.13 -0.55
CA LEU A 43 9.99 -14.39 -0.82
C LEU A 43 10.18 -13.28 -1.86
N SER A 44 10.81 -13.58 -2.98
CA SER A 44 11.11 -12.60 -4.06
C SER A 44 9.88 -12.04 -4.79
N ASN A 45 8.70 -12.60 -4.51
CA ASN A 45 7.41 -12.11 -5.00
C ASN A 45 6.65 -11.24 -3.99
N LEU A 46 7.23 -10.96 -2.82
CA LEU A 46 6.57 -10.17 -1.79
C LEU A 46 6.40 -8.72 -2.26
N GLU A 47 5.16 -8.25 -2.28
CA GLU A 47 4.74 -6.90 -2.68
C GLU A 47 4.47 -6.02 -1.44
N SER A 48 4.01 -6.60 -0.33
CA SER A 48 3.67 -5.88 0.91
C SER A 48 4.16 -6.63 2.15
N LEU A 49 4.91 -5.93 3.00
CA LEU A 49 5.40 -6.43 4.29
C LEU A 49 5.00 -5.47 5.41
N ASN A 50 4.24 -5.99 6.38
CA ASN A 50 3.88 -5.26 7.58
C ASN A 50 4.58 -5.85 8.81
N LEU A 51 5.48 -5.08 9.39
CA LEU A 51 6.25 -5.37 10.60
C LEU A 51 6.00 -4.32 11.69
N SER A 52 4.89 -3.58 11.60
CA SER A 52 4.56 -2.54 12.58
C SER A 52 4.37 -3.11 13.99
N SER A 53 4.65 -2.34 15.04
CA SER A 53 4.53 -2.77 16.45
C SER A 53 5.33 -4.04 16.74
N ASN A 54 6.64 -3.99 16.45
CA ASN A 54 7.62 -5.03 16.77
C ASN A 54 8.78 -4.39 17.58
N LEU A 55 9.93 -5.07 17.67
CA LEU A 55 11.08 -4.65 18.46
C LEU A 55 12.31 -4.33 17.59
N LEU A 56 12.10 -4.03 16.30
CA LEU A 56 13.18 -3.79 15.34
C LEU A 56 13.95 -2.52 15.70
N THR A 57 15.28 -2.57 15.67
CA THR A 57 16.16 -1.40 15.84
C THR A 57 16.87 -0.98 14.57
N VAL A 58 16.97 -1.88 13.59
CA VAL A 58 17.63 -1.63 12.30
C VAL A 58 16.85 -2.30 11.18
N VAL A 59 16.86 -1.69 10.00
CA VAL A 59 16.33 -2.32 8.78
C VAL A 59 17.45 -3.08 8.08
N THR A 60 17.33 -4.41 8.02
CA THR A 60 18.22 -5.35 7.29
C THR A 60 17.39 -6.49 6.70
N GLY A 61 17.99 -7.46 5.99
CA GLY A 61 17.31 -8.73 5.69
C GLY A 61 16.22 -8.66 4.63
N LEU A 62 16.22 -7.62 3.79
CA LEU A 62 15.22 -7.42 2.73
C LEU A 62 15.76 -7.79 1.33
N GLU A 63 16.96 -8.40 1.22
CA GLU A 63 17.81 -8.38 -0.01
C GLU A 63 17.15 -9.13 -1.16
N SER A 64 16.40 -10.17 -0.82
CA SER A 64 15.60 -10.96 -1.74
C SER A 64 14.32 -10.28 -2.22
N LEU A 65 13.84 -9.24 -1.52
CA LEU A 65 12.50 -8.65 -1.69
C LEU A 65 12.47 -7.60 -2.81
N ILE A 66 12.92 -8.00 -4.00
CA ILE A 66 13.07 -7.12 -5.17
C ILE A 66 11.74 -6.54 -5.69
N ARG A 67 10.60 -7.14 -5.34
CA ARG A 67 9.25 -6.70 -5.73
C ARG A 67 8.51 -5.93 -4.65
N LEU A 68 9.17 -5.62 -3.52
CA LEU A 68 8.50 -4.99 -2.40
C LEU A 68 8.05 -3.57 -2.76
N GLU A 69 6.74 -3.36 -2.77
CA GLU A 69 6.10 -2.07 -3.07
C GLU A 69 5.77 -1.29 -1.80
N LYS A 70 5.50 -1.99 -0.71
CA LYS A 70 5.05 -1.42 0.57
C LYS A 70 5.78 -2.04 1.75
N LEU A 71 6.35 -1.19 2.59
CA LEU A 71 7.03 -1.60 3.81
C LEU A 71 6.48 -0.77 4.98
N LEU A 72 5.81 -1.45 5.91
CA LEU A 72 5.23 -0.84 7.11
C LEU A 72 6.04 -1.26 8.34
N LEU A 73 6.72 -0.29 8.95
CA LEU A 73 7.64 -0.47 10.08
C LEU A 73 7.25 0.44 11.27
N ALA A 74 6.00 0.91 11.30
CA ALA A 74 5.56 1.86 12.32
C ALA A 74 5.69 1.26 13.73
N TYR A 75 5.92 2.09 14.75
CA TYR A 75 5.98 1.69 16.15
C TYR A 75 7.00 0.57 16.42
N ASN A 76 8.22 0.76 15.93
CA ASN A 76 9.39 -0.05 16.28
C ASN A 76 10.38 0.83 17.07
N LYS A 77 11.66 0.44 17.13
CA LYS A 77 12.75 1.21 17.76
C LYS A 77 13.85 1.54 16.77
N ILE A 78 13.47 1.72 15.49
CA ILE A 78 14.43 1.84 14.39
C ILE A 78 15.15 3.19 14.50
N ASP A 79 16.46 3.17 14.59
CA ASP A 79 17.32 4.36 14.53
C ASP A 79 18.21 4.38 13.28
N ASN A 80 18.33 3.24 12.60
CA ASN A 80 19.13 3.06 11.38
C ASN A 80 18.33 2.35 10.27
N ILE A 81 18.34 2.93 9.07
CA ILE A 81 17.66 2.40 7.89
C ILE A 81 18.61 2.13 6.71
N ASP A 82 19.91 1.99 6.97
CA ASP A 82 20.95 1.82 5.95
C ASP A 82 20.76 0.55 5.13
N GLY A 83 20.09 -0.47 5.66
CA GLY A 83 19.71 -1.65 4.88
C GLY A 83 18.64 -1.40 3.82
N LEU A 84 18.15 -0.16 3.64
CA LEU A 84 17.38 0.29 2.47
C LEU A 84 18.26 0.93 1.37
N SER A 85 19.59 0.99 1.56
CA SER A 85 20.51 1.61 0.59
C SER A 85 20.50 0.90 -0.77
N GLY A 86 20.90 1.64 -1.81
CA GLY A 86 20.98 1.13 -3.18
C GLY A 86 21.89 -0.09 -3.35
N ASP A 87 22.90 -0.22 -2.49
CA ASP A 87 23.95 -1.24 -2.57
C ASP A 87 23.42 -2.68 -2.44
N ARG A 88 22.20 -2.83 -1.89
CA ARG A 88 21.51 -4.12 -1.78
C ARG A 88 20.92 -4.61 -3.11
N PHE A 89 20.68 -3.71 -4.07
CA PHE A 89 20.02 -4.06 -5.33
C PHE A 89 21.05 -4.48 -6.37
N GLN A 90 20.79 -5.59 -7.05
CA GLN A 90 21.63 -6.02 -8.16
C GLN A 90 21.56 -5.00 -9.31
N VAL A 91 22.66 -4.85 -10.06
CA VAL A 91 22.75 -3.88 -11.17
C VAL A 91 21.58 -4.07 -12.14
N GLY A 92 20.75 -3.03 -12.31
CA GLY A 92 19.58 -3.06 -13.19
C GLY A 92 18.24 -3.40 -12.51
N CYS A 93 18.23 -3.71 -11.21
CA CYS A 93 16.99 -3.84 -10.43
C CYS A 93 16.65 -2.49 -9.78
N GLU A 94 15.59 -1.83 -10.28
CA GLU A 94 15.09 -0.63 -9.63
C GLU A 94 14.18 -0.99 -8.45
N PRO A 95 14.41 -0.42 -7.26
CA PRO A 95 13.53 -0.61 -6.12
C PRO A 95 12.11 -0.16 -6.45
N CYS A 96 11.15 -1.07 -6.33
CA CYS A 96 9.73 -0.78 -6.53
C CYS A 96 9.04 -0.22 -5.27
N LEU A 97 9.79 0.19 -4.24
CA LEU A 97 9.20 0.61 -2.97
C LEU A 97 8.55 2.00 -3.12
N HIS A 98 7.23 2.04 -3.10
CA HIS A 98 6.43 3.26 -3.25
C HIS A 98 5.96 3.83 -1.91
N THR A 99 5.80 2.98 -0.89
CA THR A 99 5.28 3.36 0.42
C THR A 99 6.18 2.84 1.53
N LEU A 100 6.65 3.77 2.37
CA LEU A 100 7.44 3.47 3.55
C LEU A 100 6.81 4.17 4.77
N ASP A 101 6.39 3.36 5.75
CA ASP A 101 5.89 3.85 7.03
C ASP A 101 6.91 3.57 8.13
N LEU A 102 7.48 4.64 8.68
CA LEU A 102 8.49 4.64 9.74
C LEU A 102 8.02 5.43 10.96
N ARG A 103 6.73 5.77 11.08
CA ARG A 103 6.18 6.48 12.26
C ARG A 103 6.49 5.75 13.56
N GLY A 104 6.64 6.44 14.70
CA GLY A 104 6.85 5.73 15.96
C GLY A 104 8.19 5.00 16.07
N ASN A 105 9.25 5.53 15.45
CA ASN A 105 10.60 5.00 15.55
C ASN A 105 11.53 6.00 16.23
N SER A 106 12.84 5.73 16.23
CA SER A 106 13.87 6.49 16.92
C SER A 106 14.84 7.21 15.96
N LEU A 107 14.38 7.55 14.74
CA LEU A 107 15.19 8.25 13.75
C LEU A 107 15.46 9.69 14.21
N ALA A 108 16.72 9.99 14.52
CA ALA A 108 17.12 11.29 15.06
C ALA A 108 17.89 12.17 14.06
N ASN A 109 18.54 11.58 13.06
CA ASN A 109 19.41 12.30 12.13
C ASN A 109 18.93 12.17 10.67
N LEU A 110 18.99 13.27 9.93
CA LEU A 110 18.74 13.34 8.49
C LEU A 110 19.77 12.55 7.67
N ASP A 111 20.99 12.36 8.17
CA ASP A 111 22.01 11.60 7.47
C ASP A 111 21.57 10.16 7.21
N HIS A 112 20.89 9.52 8.17
CA HIS A 112 20.32 8.18 7.99
C HIS A 112 19.21 8.14 6.93
N LEU A 113 18.52 9.27 6.67
CA LEU A 113 17.51 9.33 5.62
C LEU A 113 18.11 9.51 4.22
N SER A 114 19.41 9.83 4.11
CA SER A 114 20.07 10.01 2.81
C SER A 114 20.00 8.74 1.95
N VAL A 115 19.92 7.57 2.57
CA VAL A 115 19.76 6.28 1.88
C VAL A 115 18.44 6.16 1.13
N LEU A 116 17.41 6.92 1.53
CA LEU A 116 16.13 6.92 0.82
C LEU A 116 16.22 7.54 -0.58
N ARG A 117 17.31 8.27 -0.91
CA ARG A 117 17.53 8.81 -2.26
C ARG A 117 17.64 7.72 -3.33
N TRP A 118 18.02 6.51 -2.93
CA TRP A 118 18.07 5.34 -3.82
C TRP A 118 16.68 4.80 -4.19
N LEU A 119 15.66 5.11 -3.38
CA LEU A 119 14.28 4.67 -3.58
C LEU A 119 13.56 5.65 -4.50
N THR A 120 13.93 5.66 -5.78
CA THR A 120 13.43 6.59 -6.79
C THR A 120 11.90 6.49 -7.01
N ALA A 121 11.32 5.31 -6.75
CA ALA A 121 9.88 5.05 -6.81
C ALA A 121 9.11 5.53 -5.57
N LEU A 122 9.79 5.97 -4.50
CA LEU A 122 9.14 6.32 -3.24
C LEU A 122 8.22 7.53 -3.40
N ARG A 123 6.92 7.32 -3.14
CA ARG A 123 5.88 8.35 -3.24
C ARG A 123 5.31 8.75 -1.88
N VAL A 124 5.28 7.82 -0.94
CA VAL A 124 4.69 8.01 0.38
C VAL A 124 5.72 7.67 1.44
N LEU A 125 6.02 8.65 2.29
CA LEU A 125 6.89 8.50 3.45
C LEU A 125 6.17 9.04 4.66
N LEU A 126 6.00 8.18 5.67
CA LEU A 126 5.39 8.55 6.93
C LEU A 126 6.44 8.42 8.04
N LEU A 127 6.76 9.53 8.70
CA LEU A 127 7.71 9.59 9.81
C LEU A 127 7.07 10.17 11.07
N ARG A 128 6.03 11.00 10.93
CA ARG A 128 5.31 11.63 12.04
C ARG A 128 4.14 10.78 12.57
N SER A 129 4.09 10.59 13.87
CA SER A 129 2.99 10.00 14.65
C SER A 129 2.48 10.98 15.71
N GLU A 130 1.20 10.91 16.07
CA GLU A 130 0.62 11.76 17.11
C GLU A 130 1.09 11.41 18.53
N SER A 131 1.48 10.15 18.77
CA SER A 131 1.76 9.63 20.12
C SER A 131 3.24 9.32 20.39
N HIS A 132 4.01 9.01 19.36
CA HIS A 132 5.44 8.70 19.47
C HIS A 132 6.14 9.15 18.19
N ASP A 133 6.66 10.36 18.17
CA ASP A 133 7.28 10.95 16.98
C ASP A 133 8.74 10.50 16.84
N ASN A 134 9.20 10.32 15.60
CA ASN A 134 10.64 10.23 15.36
C ASN A 134 11.30 11.56 15.77
N PRO A 135 12.43 11.56 16.50
CA PRO A 135 13.08 12.81 16.92
C PRO A 135 13.39 13.76 15.75
N ILE A 136 13.65 13.23 14.56
CA ILE A 136 13.87 13.99 13.32
C ILE A 136 12.71 14.91 12.94
N CYS A 137 11.47 14.56 13.31
CA CYS A 137 10.26 15.31 13.00
C CYS A 137 10.19 16.66 13.74
N HIS A 138 11.01 16.85 14.79
CA HIS A 138 11.10 18.10 15.55
C HIS A 138 12.24 19.00 15.09
N LEU A 139 13.05 18.57 14.11
CA LEU A 139 14.15 19.38 13.60
C LEU A 139 13.64 20.60 12.81
N PRO A 140 14.35 21.74 12.90
CA PRO A 140 13.96 22.96 12.20
C PRO A 140 14.02 22.77 10.68
N GLY A 141 12.91 23.09 10.01
CA GLY A 141 12.76 22.93 8.56
C GLY A 141 12.67 21.47 8.11
N TYR A 142 12.33 20.53 9.01
CA TYR A 142 12.17 19.10 8.72
C TYR A 142 11.47 18.84 7.37
N THR A 143 10.24 19.35 7.17
CA THR A 143 9.47 19.12 5.94
C THR A 143 10.22 19.59 4.69
N SER A 144 10.80 20.79 4.72
CA SER A 144 11.56 21.36 3.61
C SER A 144 12.83 20.55 3.31
N ARG A 145 13.53 20.09 4.36
CA ARG A 145 14.74 19.26 4.22
C ARG A 145 14.43 17.89 3.63
N ILE A 146 13.37 17.22 4.10
CA ILE A 146 12.92 15.95 3.53
C ILE A 146 12.51 16.12 2.07
N ARG A 147 11.73 17.16 1.74
CA ARG A 147 11.34 17.43 0.35
C ARG A 147 12.53 17.80 -0.54
N SER A 148 13.55 18.45 0.00
CA SER A 148 14.81 18.69 -0.73
C SER A 148 15.59 17.41 -0.97
N LEU A 149 15.55 16.46 -0.04
CA LEU A 149 16.23 15.17 -0.15
C LEU A 149 15.50 14.24 -1.11
N LEU A 150 14.16 14.25 -1.06
CA LEU A 150 13.24 13.37 -1.78
C LEU A 150 12.25 14.21 -2.58
N PRO A 151 12.68 14.82 -3.71
CA PRO A 151 11.84 15.73 -4.48
C PRO A 151 10.63 15.04 -5.15
N ASN A 152 10.70 13.72 -5.38
CA ASN A 152 9.64 12.94 -6.02
C ASN A 152 8.52 12.49 -5.06
N LEU A 153 8.64 12.84 -3.78
CA LEU A 153 7.71 12.43 -2.74
C LEU A 153 6.36 13.16 -2.90
N ALA A 154 5.32 12.39 -3.19
CA ALA A 154 3.96 12.89 -3.31
C ALA A 154 3.39 13.25 -1.92
N ASN A 155 3.62 12.38 -0.94
CA ASN A 155 3.07 12.52 0.40
C ASN A 155 4.15 12.33 1.48
N LEU A 156 4.26 13.33 2.35
CA LEU A 156 5.04 13.30 3.58
C LEU A 156 4.08 13.52 4.75
N ASP A 157 4.03 12.56 5.67
CA ASP A 157 3.30 12.62 6.95
C ASP A 157 1.79 12.86 6.90
N ASN A 158 1.17 13.13 5.74
CA ASN A 158 -0.28 13.10 5.64
C ASN A 158 -0.66 11.61 5.70
N GLY A 159 -1.32 11.21 6.79
CA GLY A 159 -1.47 9.80 7.20
C GLY A 159 -2.01 8.84 6.14
N ILE A 160 -2.06 7.55 6.50
CA ILE A 160 -2.48 6.45 5.60
C ILE A 160 -3.82 6.70 4.89
N ALA A 161 -4.72 7.53 5.45
CA ALA A 161 -5.96 7.96 4.80
C ALA A 161 -5.77 8.71 3.47
N ALA A 162 -4.55 9.19 3.18
CA ALA A 162 -4.16 9.76 1.89
C ALA A 162 -3.53 8.73 0.94
N ILE A 163 -3.49 7.42 1.29
CA ILE A 163 -3.04 6.35 0.40
C ILE A 163 -4.16 6.01 -0.56
N VAL A 164 -4.33 6.88 -1.53
CA VAL A 164 -4.64 6.41 -2.88
C VAL A 164 -3.29 5.99 -3.45
N THR A 165 -3.03 4.68 -3.57
CA THR A 165 -1.85 4.24 -4.33
C THR A 165 -1.99 4.74 -5.78
N PRO A 166 -0.91 4.93 -6.55
CA PRO A 166 -1.02 5.27 -7.98
C PRO A 166 -1.94 4.32 -8.78
N ARG A 167 -2.08 3.06 -8.33
CA ARG A 167 -3.01 2.06 -8.87
C ARG A 167 -4.46 2.37 -8.50
N ILE A 168 -4.74 2.76 -7.26
CA ILE A 168 -6.07 3.22 -6.82
C ILE A 168 -6.38 4.59 -7.45
N ASP A 169 -5.41 5.48 -7.65
CA ASP A 169 -5.61 6.82 -8.22
C ASP A 169 -5.97 6.70 -9.69
N ASN A 170 -5.19 5.94 -10.47
CA ASN A 170 -5.51 5.65 -11.87
C ASN A 170 -6.84 4.91 -12.00
N ALA A 171 -7.13 3.96 -11.11
CA ALA A 171 -8.42 3.29 -11.06
C ALA A 171 -9.54 4.32 -10.82
N MET A 172 -9.47 5.11 -9.74
CA MET A 172 -10.45 6.13 -9.38
C MET A 172 -10.60 7.20 -10.47
N GLN A 173 -9.54 7.56 -11.18
CA GLN A 173 -9.56 8.54 -12.28
C GLN A 173 -10.22 7.97 -13.55
N LEU A 174 -9.92 6.71 -13.90
CA LEU A 174 -10.65 5.97 -14.93
C LEU A 174 -12.13 5.79 -14.55
N PHE A 175 -12.45 5.56 -13.28
CA PHE A 175 -13.82 5.38 -12.78
C PHE A 175 -14.64 6.68 -12.71
N ARG A 176 -14.06 7.82 -12.29
CA ARG A 176 -14.71 9.15 -12.31
C ARG A 176 -15.11 9.59 -13.73
N SER A 177 -14.45 9.06 -14.74
CA SER A 177 -14.79 9.32 -16.14
C SER A 177 -16.00 8.51 -16.66
N ARG A 178 -16.49 7.50 -15.93
CA ARG A 178 -17.61 6.62 -16.35
C ARG A 178 -18.48 6.18 -15.15
N PRO A 179 -19.59 6.89 -14.83
CA PRO A 179 -20.50 6.49 -13.77
C PRO A 179 -21.24 5.20 -14.14
N ARG A 180 -21.29 4.21 -13.23
CA ARG A 180 -22.11 3.00 -13.35
C ARG A 180 -23.03 2.86 -12.12
N PRO A 181 -24.36 2.91 -12.30
CA PRO A 181 -25.32 3.07 -11.19
C PRO A 181 -25.49 1.85 -10.26
N HIS A 182 -24.79 0.74 -10.49
CA HIS A 182 -24.97 -0.52 -9.73
C HIS A 182 -23.82 -0.87 -8.78
N ALA A 183 -22.86 0.04 -8.57
CA ALA A 183 -21.68 -0.22 -7.74
C ALA A 183 -21.53 0.70 -6.51
N GLU A 184 -22.47 1.64 -6.29
CA GLU A 184 -22.43 2.65 -5.22
C GLU A 184 -22.25 2.06 -3.81
N SER A 185 -22.89 0.92 -3.50
CA SER A 185 -22.78 0.26 -2.19
C SER A 185 -21.39 -0.33 -1.93
N ALA A 186 -20.75 -0.91 -2.95
CA ALA A 186 -19.38 -1.43 -2.83
C ALA A 186 -18.36 -0.29 -2.69
N PHE A 187 -18.63 0.88 -3.30
CA PHE A 187 -17.81 2.07 -3.17
C PHE A 187 -17.93 2.72 -1.78
N ALA A 188 -19.13 2.79 -1.19
CA ALA A 188 -19.30 3.25 0.18
C ALA A 188 -18.51 2.38 1.17
N ALA A 189 -18.44 1.06 0.92
CA ALA A 189 -17.65 0.15 1.74
C ALA A 189 -16.13 0.40 1.61
N LEU A 190 -15.65 0.74 0.40
CA LEU A 190 -14.25 1.08 0.15
C LEU A 190 -13.88 2.43 0.77
N ASP A 191 -14.70 3.47 0.61
CA ASP A 191 -14.52 4.77 1.27
C ASP A 191 -14.52 4.64 2.79
N GLN A 192 -15.42 3.83 3.35
CA GLN A 192 -15.42 3.54 4.79
C GLN A 192 -14.14 2.80 5.22
N ALA A 193 -13.61 1.86 4.43
CA ALA A 193 -12.35 1.20 4.77
C ALA A 193 -11.11 2.08 4.59
N LEU A 194 -11.15 3.03 3.65
CA LEU A 194 -10.14 4.09 3.53
C LEU A 194 -10.15 4.99 4.77
N GLN A 195 -11.33 5.29 5.31
CA GLN A 195 -11.48 6.04 6.57
C GLN A 195 -11.06 5.21 7.80
N ASP A 196 -11.37 3.92 7.83
CA ASP A 196 -11.10 3.03 8.97
C ASP A 196 -9.64 2.54 9.03
N ALA A 197 -8.83 2.82 8.00
CA ALA A 197 -7.39 2.56 7.93
C ALA A 197 -6.92 1.17 8.41
N ARG A 198 -7.70 0.11 8.15
CA ARG A 198 -7.28 -1.29 8.37
C ARG A 198 -6.94 -1.95 7.03
N PHE A 199 -5.66 -2.20 6.81
CA PHE A 199 -5.11 -2.70 5.53
C PHE A 199 -5.78 -4.00 5.05
N ASP A 200 -6.03 -4.95 5.95
CA ASP A 200 -6.73 -6.21 5.63
C ASP A 200 -8.16 -5.97 5.12
N SER A 201 -8.84 -4.94 5.66
CA SER A 201 -10.17 -4.53 5.18
C SER A 201 -10.10 -3.81 3.84
N LEU A 202 -9.03 -3.07 3.56
CA LEU A 202 -8.90 -2.32 2.32
C LEU A 202 -8.64 -3.25 1.14
N GLU A 203 -7.72 -4.20 1.29
CA GLU A 203 -7.38 -5.19 0.26
C GLU A 203 -8.54 -6.15 0.00
N THR A 204 -9.18 -6.66 1.05
CA THR A 204 -10.37 -7.54 0.92
C THR A 204 -11.52 -6.81 0.22
N LYS A 205 -11.77 -5.53 0.55
CA LYS A 205 -12.84 -4.75 -0.09
C LYS A 205 -12.47 -4.32 -1.51
N PHE A 206 -11.19 -4.04 -1.79
CA PHE A 206 -10.72 -3.79 -3.14
C PHE A 206 -10.91 -5.01 -4.04
N GLU A 207 -10.58 -6.21 -3.56
CA GLU A 207 -10.85 -7.47 -4.25
C GLU A 207 -12.36 -7.74 -4.42
N GLN A 208 -13.19 -7.42 -3.42
CA GLN A 208 -14.65 -7.48 -3.54
C GLN A 208 -15.18 -6.54 -4.62
N VAL A 209 -14.66 -5.31 -4.70
CA VAL A 209 -15.00 -4.34 -5.76
C VAL A 209 -14.57 -4.89 -7.12
N LEU A 210 -13.35 -5.40 -7.27
CA LEU A 210 -12.87 -6.00 -8.52
C LEU A 210 -13.72 -7.18 -8.98
N ASN A 211 -14.09 -8.09 -8.08
CA ASN A 211 -14.95 -9.24 -8.40
C ASN A 211 -16.38 -8.82 -8.78
N THR A 212 -16.95 -7.83 -8.08
CA THR A 212 -18.25 -7.27 -8.43
C THR A 212 -18.24 -6.65 -9.84
N MET A 213 -17.13 -6.00 -10.21
CA MET A 213 -16.94 -5.41 -11.53
C MET A 213 -16.77 -6.45 -12.65
N GLN A 214 -16.05 -7.55 -12.39
CA GLN A 214 -15.95 -8.66 -13.35
C GLN A 214 -17.30 -9.32 -13.60
N ASN A 215 -18.12 -9.47 -12.56
CA ASN A 215 -19.46 -10.03 -12.68
C ASN A 215 -20.41 -9.09 -13.45
N LEU A 216 -20.29 -7.76 -13.28
CA LEU A 216 -21.06 -6.78 -14.05
C LEU A 216 -20.64 -6.71 -15.52
N ALA A 217 -19.36 -6.91 -15.85
CA ALA A 217 -18.88 -6.99 -17.23
C ALA A 217 -19.29 -8.29 -17.94
N SER A 218 -19.63 -9.33 -17.18
CA SER A 218 -20.00 -10.66 -17.68
C SER A 218 -21.51 -10.86 -17.83
N SER A 219 -22.33 -9.86 -17.50
CA SER A 219 -23.79 -9.95 -17.60
C SER A 219 -24.26 -9.51 -18.99
N PRO A 220 -24.79 -10.40 -19.85
CA PRO A 220 -25.30 -10.01 -21.16
C PRO A 220 -26.75 -9.55 -21.01
N GLY A 221 -27.01 -8.25 -21.05
CA GLY A 221 -28.36 -7.75 -21.17
C GLY A 221 -28.52 -6.29 -20.79
N GLY A 222 -28.68 -5.44 -21.80
CA GLY A 222 -29.00 -4.03 -21.56
C GLY A 222 -29.00 -3.06 -22.73
N GLU A 223 -28.82 -3.50 -23.98
CA GLU A 223 -29.11 -2.65 -25.14
C GLU A 223 -30.11 -3.36 -26.07
N ARG A 224 -31.39 -3.01 -25.92
CA ARG A 224 -32.32 -2.96 -27.04
C ARG A 224 -33.02 -1.61 -27.05
N ASP A 225 -32.49 -0.81 -27.95
CA ASP A 225 -33.03 0.35 -28.64
C ASP A 225 -34.48 0.16 -29.12
N SER A 226 -35.31 1.21 -29.02
CA SER A 226 -36.01 1.79 -30.17
C SER A 226 -36.93 2.95 -29.74
N GLY A 227 -36.71 4.09 -30.38
CA GLY A 227 -37.30 5.38 -30.06
C GLY A 227 -38.77 5.56 -30.43
N GLN A 228 -39.41 6.49 -29.71
CA GLN A 228 -40.69 7.06 -30.09
C GLN A 228 -40.47 8.23 -31.05
N GLY A 229 -40.80 7.98 -32.32
CA GLY A 229 -40.93 8.98 -33.38
C GLY A 229 -42.34 8.97 -33.98
N VAL A 230 -43.21 9.83 -33.45
CA VAL A 230 -44.15 10.74 -34.15
C VAL A 230 -45.08 10.22 -35.29
N ARG A 231 -46.40 10.40 -35.04
CA ARG A 231 -47.55 10.77 -35.92
C ARG A 231 -48.30 9.76 -36.81
N SER A 232 -49.60 9.65 -36.46
CA SER A 232 -50.84 9.79 -37.27
C SER A 232 -50.95 9.18 -38.68
N THR A 233 -51.91 8.27 -38.85
CA THR A 233 -53.07 8.30 -39.78
C THR A 233 -53.95 7.09 -39.40
N GLY A 234 -55.24 7.22 -39.12
CA GLY A 234 -56.33 7.21 -40.10
C GLY A 234 -57.23 5.98 -39.85
N SER A 235 -58.48 6.19 -39.44
CA SER A 235 -59.54 5.16 -39.40
C SER A 235 -59.84 4.62 -40.82
N PRO A 236 -60.51 3.46 -41.00
CA PRO A 236 -61.98 3.46 -40.93
C PRO A 236 -62.69 2.14 -40.51
N SER A 237 -63.95 2.32 -40.08
CA SER A 237 -65.15 1.45 -40.26
C SER A 237 -65.22 0.05 -39.65
N VAL A 238 -66.18 -0.14 -38.72
CA VAL A 238 -67.52 -0.72 -39.00
C VAL A 238 -68.56 0.12 -38.28
#